data_AF-A0A1E3HC60-F1
#
_entry.id   AF-A0A1E3HC60-F1
#
_cell.length_a   1.000
_cell.length_b   1.000
_cell.length_c   1.000
_cell.angle_alpha   90.00
_cell.angle_beta   90.00
_cell.angle_gamma   90.00
#
_symmetry.space_group_name_H-M   'P 1'
#
loop_
_entity.id
_entity.type
_entity.pdbx_description
1 polymer ?
#
loop_
_entity_poly.entity_id
_entity_poly.type
_entity_poly.pdbx_seq_one_letter_code
_entity_poly.pdbx_strand_id
1 'polypeptide(L)'
;MSQDLSRFPPNSRLGNTDNNNSYVGHMCYCPMHLDLSTPKSSVADWVGSGLSLLPGHPVSLVTFKDGASTLLCGGCGVNAVSASVGDREPEKGEAIFGTVTRDDMETAGIYEDYRNTFREAASITRGAVDPNGELYPWTIDNPVFEVDKDSFKDGASLTSAWQEYTRHHPVDPSRRQIALGMATHYGMMTGRRGG
;
A
#
# COMPACT_ATOMS: atom_id res chain seq x y z
N MET A 1 6.35 1.21 -22.24
CA MET A 1 6.38 2.53 -21.58
C MET A 1 7.54 2.53 -20.60
N SER A 2 8.31 3.62 -20.52
CA SER A 2 9.37 3.75 -19.50
C SER A 2 8.73 3.64 -18.12
N GLN A 3 9.25 2.76 -17.26
CA GLN A 3 8.81 2.66 -15.89
C GLN A 3 9.26 3.93 -15.16
N ASP A 4 8.32 4.70 -14.62
CA ASP A 4 8.66 5.83 -13.76
C ASP A 4 9.07 5.30 -12.38
N LEU A 5 10.37 5.25 -12.15
CA LEU A 5 11.02 4.81 -10.92
C LEU A 5 11.58 6.00 -10.12
N SER A 6 11.23 7.23 -10.50
CA SER A 6 11.69 8.44 -9.81
C SER A 6 11.08 8.57 -8.41
N ARG A 7 9.94 7.91 -8.16
CA ARG A 7 9.19 7.92 -6.90
C ARG A 7 9.34 6.59 -6.16
N PHE A 8 9.42 6.66 -4.83
CA PHE A 8 9.32 5.48 -3.95
C PHE A 8 8.19 5.64 -2.92
N PRO A 9 7.31 4.64 -2.72
CA PRO A 9 7.28 3.36 -3.42
C PRO A 9 6.92 3.55 -4.90
N PRO A 10 7.39 2.64 -5.77
CA PRO A 10 6.99 2.65 -7.18
C PRO A 10 5.49 2.39 -7.31
N ASN A 11 4.96 2.56 -8.53
CA ASN A 11 3.59 2.13 -8.82
C ASN A 11 3.45 0.64 -8.48
N SER A 12 2.48 0.31 -7.63
CA SER A 12 2.20 -1.07 -7.20
C SER A 12 1.97 -2.07 -8.35
N ARG A 13 1.70 -1.63 -9.58
CA ARG A 13 1.61 -2.52 -10.75
C ARG A 13 2.96 -3.10 -11.20
N LEU A 14 4.07 -2.60 -10.68
CA LEU A 14 5.40 -3.10 -11.00
C LEU A 14 5.69 -4.39 -10.23
N GLY A 15 6.28 -5.38 -10.89
CA GLY A 15 6.92 -6.55 -10.27
C GLY A 15 6.06 -7.78 -9.99
N ASN A 16 4.75 -7.75 -10.23
CA ASN A 16 3.93 -8.97 -10.19
C ASN A 16 3.66 -9.45 -11.63
N THR A 17 4.58 -10.24 -12.18
CA THR A 17 4.44 -10.84 -13.52
C THR A 17 4.56 -12.35 -13.45
N ASP A 18 3.80 -13.08 -14.28
CA ASP A 18 3.99 -14.53 -14.43
C ASP A 18 5.25 -14.88 -15.24
N ASN A 19 5.48 -16.18 -15.44
CA ASN A 19 6.60 -16.71 -16.21
C ASN A 19 6.59 -16.27 -17.70
N ASN A 20 5.47 -15.75 -18.19
CA ASN A 20 5.34 -15.17 -19.53
C ASN A 20 5.41 -13.64 -19.51
N ASN A 21 5.88 -13.05 -18.42
CA ASN A 21 5.98 -11.62 -18.19
C ASN A 21 4.62 -10.89 -18.29
N SER A 22 3.51 -11.61 -18.08
CA SER A 22 2.17 -11.05 -18.07
C SER A 22 1.85 -10.53 -16.67
N TYR A 23 1.26 -9.34 -16.60
CA TYR A 23 0.82 -8.73 -15.35
C TYR A 23 -0.15 -9.66 -14.60
N VAL A 24 0.19 -10.03 -13.35
CA VAL A 24 -0.65 -10.90 -12.51
C VAL A 24 -1.20 -10.19 -11.27
N GLY A 25 -0.87 -8.92 -11.05
CA GLY A 25 -1.47 -8.13 -9.98
C GLY A 25 -0.58 -7.05 -9.41
N HIS A 26 -0.89 -6.60 -8.21
CA HIS A 26 -0.14 -5.55 -7.53
C HIS A 26 0.91 -6.11 -6.58
N MET A 27 1.89 -5.29 -6.23
CA MET A 27 2.88 -5.52 -5.17
C MET A 27 2.78 -4.39 -4.15
N CYS A 28 2.77 -4.75 -2.87
CA CYS A 28 2.88 -3.79 -1.78
C CYS A 28 4.35 -3.55 -1.43
N TYR A 29 4.87 -2.41 -1.86
CA TYR A 29 6.22 -1.93 -1.56
C TYR A 29 6.29 -1.13 -0.25
N CYS A 30 5.59 -1.59 0.79
CA CYS A 30 5.74 -1.03 2.12
C CYS A 30 7.04 -1.54 2.73
N PRO A 31 7.85 -0.71 3.43
CA PRO A 31 9.14 -1.12 3.98
C PRO A 31 9.10 -2.42 4.80
N MET A 32 8.00 -2.69 5.50
CA MET A 32 7.82 -3.94 6.28
C MET A 32 7.82 -5.23 5.46
N HIS A 33 7.65 -5.13 4.13
CA HIS A 33 7.63 -6.27 3.22
C HIS A 33 8.93 -6.41 2.45
N LEU A 34 9.82 -5.42 2.53
CA LEU A 34 10.99 -5.34 1.66
C LEU A 34 12.21 -5.87 2.37
N ASP A 35 13.15 -6.37 1.57
CA ASP A 35 14.50 -6.63 2.05
C ASP A 35 15.29 -5.31 2.09
N LEU A 36 15.30 -4.69 3.27
CA LEU A 36 15.98 -3.41 3.50
C LEU A 36 17.51 -3.55 3.58
N SER A 37 18.07 -4.76 3.46
CA SER A 37 19.52 -4.94 3.32
C SER A 37 20.04 -4.58 1.93
N THR A 38 19.14 -4.45 0.96
CA THR A 38 19.46 -4.14 -0.44
C THR A 38 19.22 -2.65 -0.73
N PRO A 39 20.14 -1.93 -1.40
CA PRO A 39 19.95 -0.51 -1.69
C PRO A 39 18.86 -0.26 -2.75
N LYS A 40 18.15 0.87 -2.65
CA LYS A 40 17.13 1.34 -3.61
C LYS A 40 17.63 1.32 -5.06
N SER A 41 18.92 1.61 -5.30
CA SER A 41 19.51 1.65 -6.63
C SER A 41 19.44 0.29 -7.35
N SER A 42 19.33 -0.81 -6.61
CA SER A 42 19.13 -2.15 -7.16
C SER A 42 17.64 -2.45 -7.34
N VAL A 43 16.90 -1.58 -8.03
CA VAL A 43 15.43 -1.69 -8.17
C VAL A 43 14.98 -3.09 -8.60
N ALA A 44 15.76 -3.78 -9.43
CA ALA A 44 15.48 -5.15 -9.84
C ALA A 44 15.35 -6.12 -8.64
N ASP A 45 16.16 -5.94 -7.59
CA ASP A 45 16.11 -6.76 -6.38
C ASP A 45 14.90 -6.40 -5.50
N TRP A 46 14.40 -5.17 -5.61
CA TRP A 46 13.17 -4.74 -4.93
C TRP A 46 11.92 -5.25 -5.65
N VAL A 47 11.98 -5.27 -6.98
CA VAL A 47 10.94 -5.82 -7.86
C VAL A 47 10.86 -7.33 -7.63
N GLY A 48 9.90 -7.73 -6.79
CA GLY A 48 9.69 -9.13 -6.37
C GLY A 48 9.87 -9.38 -4.88
N SER A 49 10.52 -8.46 -4.13
CA SER A 49 10.61 -8.56 -2.67
C SER A 49 9.35 -8.05 -1.96
N GLY A 50 8.58 -7.17 -2.61
CA GLY A 50 7.30 -6.71 -2.08
C GLY A 50 6.27 -7.83 -1.85
N LEU A 51 5.22 -7.54 -1.10
CA LEU A 51 4.15 -8.51 -0.87
C LEU A 51 3.16 -8.51 -2.04
N SER A 52 2.94 -9.68 -2.67
CA SER A 52 1.92 -9.81 -3.72
C SER A 52 0.51 -9.53 -3.20
N LEU A 53 -0.21 -8.67 -3.91
CA LEU A 53 -1.60 -8.31 -3.66
C LEU A 53 -2.48 -9.03 -4.68
N LEU A 54 -3.10 -10.11 -4.24
CA LEU A 54 -3.90 -11.02 -5.07
C LEU A 54 -5.39 -10.73 -4.93
N PRO A 55 -6.25 -11.19 -5.87
CA PRO A 55 -7.69 -11.00 -5.77
C PRO A 55 -8.27 -11.39 -4.41
N GLY A 56 -9.11 -10.52 -3.85
CA GLY A 56 -9.68 -10.63 -2.52
C GLY A 56 -8.80 -10.14 -1.36
N HIS A 57 -7.50 -9.86 -1.59
CA HIS A 57 -6.63 -9.33 -0.54
C HIS A 57 -7.11 -7.95 -0.07
N PRO A 58 -7.18 -7.71 1.25
CA PRO A 58 -7.39 -6.38 1.83
C PRO A 58 -6.32 -5.38 1.39
N VAL A 59 -6.74 -4.23 0.87
CA VAL A 59 -5.85 -3.19 0.36
C VAL A 59 -6.33 -1.78 0.71
N SER A 60 -5.38 -0.86 0.69
CA SER A 60 -5.60 0.59 0.71
C SER A 60 -5.07 1.18 -0.60
N LEU A 61 -5.92 1.89 -1.33
CA LEU A 61 -5.51 2.75 -2.44
C LEU A 61 -5.16 4.12 -1.86
N VAL A 62 -3.90 4.51 -2.00
CA VAL A 62 -3.46 5.87 -1.67
C VAL A 62 -3.37 6.66 -2.97
N THR A 63 -4.09 7.78 -3.03
CA THR A 63 -4.05 8.72 -4.15
C THR A 63 -3.25 9.95 -3.73
N PHE A 64 -2.33 10.38 -4.57
CA PHE A 64 -1.46 11.53 -4.34
C PHE A 64 -2.04 12.79 -4.99
N LYS A 65 -1.54 13.98 -4.60
CA LYS A 65 -2.02 15.28 -5.11
C LYS A 65 -1.85 15.46 -6.63
N ASP A 66 -0.90 14.76 -7.24
CA ASP A 66 -0.69 14.76 -8.69
C ASP A 66 -1.66 13.82 -9.45
N GLY A 67 -2.57 13.14 -8.73
CA GLY A 67 -3.52 12.18 -9.28
C GLY A 67 -2.98 10.78 -9.48
N ALA A 68 -1.66 10.55 -9.27
CA ALA A 68 -1.12 9.20 -9.26
C ALA A 68 -1.62 8.43 -8.04
N SER A 69 -1.65 7.10 -8.13
CA SER A 69 -2.07 6.26 -7.02
C SER A 69 -1.28 4.96 -6.94
N THR A 70 -1.26 4.37 -5.75
CA THR A 70 -0.62 3.08 -5.50
C THR A 70 -1.45 2.24 -4.52
N LEU A 71 -1.55 0.94 -4.78
CA LEU A 71 -2.19 -0.02 -3.91
C LEU A 71 -1.17 -0.56 -2.90
N LEU A 72 -1.59 -0.58 -1.64
CA LEU A 72 -0.82 -1.07 -0.51
C LEU A 72 -1.67 -2.10 0.23
N CYS A 73 -1.03 -3.01 0.96
CA CYS A 73 -1.71 -3.93 1.85
C CYS A 73 -2.63 -3.17 2.83
N GLY A 74 -3.69 -3.80 3.34
CA GLY A 74 -4.71 -3.15 4.16
C GLY A 74 -4.18 -2.28 5.31
N GLY A 75 -3.11 -2.71 5.99
CA GLY A 75 -2.46 -1.91 7.03
C GLY A 75 -1.44 -0.89 6.51
N CYS A 76 -0.81 -1.18 5.38
CA CYS A 76 0.33 -0.43 4.87
C CYS A 76 -0.02 1.00 4.45
N GLY A 77 -1.18 1.22 3.82
CA GLY A 77 -1.55 2.54 3.28
C GLY A 77 -1.66 3.63 4.35
N VAL A 78 -2.48 3.39 5.37
CA VAL A 78 -2.71 4.37 6.45
C VAL A 78 -1.45 4.60 7.26
N ASN A 79 -0.69 3.54 7.56
CA ASN A 79 0.55 3.67 8.32
C ASN A 79 1.62 4.45 7.53
N ALA A 80 1.69 4.27 6.21
CA ALA A 80 2.61 5.03 5.37
C ALA A 80 2.31 6.53 5.38
N VAL A 81 1.03 6.90 5.27
CA VAL A 81 0.60 8.29 5.35
C VAL A 81 0.81 8.84 6.77
N SER A 82 0.41 8.08 7.80
CA SER A 82 0.60 8.45 9.21
C SER A 82 2.07 8.75 9.55
N ALA A 83 3.00 7.92 9.07
CA ALA A 83 4.44 8.10 9.26
C ALA A 83 5.01 9.35 8.58
N SER A 84 4.28 9.93 7.62
CA SER A 84 4.74 11.05 6.78
C SER A 84 4.06 12.38 7.12
N VAL A 85 3.09 12.36 8.03
CA VAL A 85 2.37 13.54 8.52
C VAL A 85 3.15 14.22 9.65
N GLY A 86 3.08 15.56 9.65
CA GLY A 86 3.74 16.41 10.61
C GLY A 86 5.20 16.72 10.25
N ASP A 87 5.74 17.71 10.97
CA ASP A 87 7.11 18.19 10.74
C ASP A 87 8.15 17.43 11.55
N ARG A 88 7.71 16.67 12.57
CA ARG A 88 8.64 15.90 13.39
C ARG A 88 9.33 14.84 12.55
N GLU A 89 10.65 14.86 12.65
CA GLU A 89 11.51 13.85 12.08
C GLU A 89 11.72 12.73 13.14
N PRO A 90 11.36 11.47 12.84
CA PRO A 90 11.65 10.32 13.71
C PRO A 90 13.15 10.15 13.98
N GLU A 91 13.50 9.66 15.17
CA GLU A 91 14.89 9.29 15.45
C GLU A 91 15.29 8.03 14.67
N LYS A 92 16.59 7.82 14.43
CA LYS A 92 17.10 6.68 13.65
C LYS A 92 16.56 5.32 14.15
N GLY A 93 16.61 5.08 15.46
CA GLY A 93 16.11 3.85 16.06
C GLY A 93 14.59 3.79 16.26
N GLU A 94 13.87 4.84 15.91
CA GLU A 94 12.42 4.88 16.08
C GLU A 94 11.73 4.04 15.00
N ALA A 95 10.76 3.23 15.40
CA ALA A 95 9.97 2.44 14.48
C ALA A 95 9.06 3.34 13.62
N ILE A 96 9.18 3.21 12.30
CA ILE A 96 8.31 3.88 11.33
C ILE A 96 7.03 3.07 11.12
N PHE A 97 7.16 1.75 10.97
CA PHE A 97 6.03 0.84 10.89
C PHE A 97 6.41 -0.59 11.25
N GLY A 98 5.65 -1.20 12.16
CA GLY A 98 5.98 -2.52 12.69
C GLY A 98 7.34 -2.50 13.40
N THR A 99 8.26 -3.34 12.96
CA THR A 99 9.64 -3.40 13.47
C THR A 99 10.64 -2.62 12.61
N VAL A 100 10.20 -2.04 11.49
CA VAL A 100 11.09 -1.26 10.60
C VAL A 100 11.37 0.10 11.22
N THR A 101 12.64 0.41 11.40
CA THR A 101 13.12 1.69 11.91
C THR A 101 13.46 2.67 10.79
N ARG A 102 13.63 3.94 11.14
CA ARG A 102 14.17 4.94 10.21
C ARG A 102 15.54 4.53 9.68
N ASP A 103 16.42 4.02 10.55
CA ASP A 103 17.80 3.64 10.19
C ASP A 103 17.83 2.50 9.15
N ASP A 104 16.91 1.53 9.25
CA ASP A 104 16.76 0.46 8.26
C ASP A 104 16.43 1.04 6.86
N MET A 105 15.51 2.01 6.83
CA MET A 105 15.08 2.67 5.59
C MET A 105 16.14 3.61 5.01
N GLU A 106 16.94 4.26 5.86
CA GLU A 106 18.08 5.09 5.43
C GLU A 106 19.22 4.22 4.89
N THR A 107 19.50 3.08 5.51
CA THR A 107 20.48 2.09 5.04
C THR A 107 20.11 1.59 3.64
N ALA A 108 18.83 1.31 3.43
CA ALA A 108 18.25 0.97 2.13
C ALA A 108 18.19 2.15 1.14
N GLY A 109 18.40 3.39 1.60
CA GLY A 109 18.32 4.60 0.78
C GLY A 109 16.91 4.96 0.28
N ILE A 110 15.87 4.58 1.02
CA ILE A 110 14.46 4.85 0.65
C ILE A 110 13.74 5.86 1.55
N TYR A 111 14.30 6.17 2.72
CA TYR A 111 13.58 6.90 3.77
C TYR A 111 13.00 8.25 3.30
N GLU A 112 13.86 9.10 2.73
CA GLU A 112 13.46 10.44 2.25
C GLU A 112 12.39 10.36 1.16
N ASP A 113 12.58 9.49 0.16
CA ASP A 113 11.64 9.37 -0.95
C ASP A 113 10.29 8.80 -0.49
N TYR A 114 10.31 7.80 0.40
CA TYR A 114 9.12 7.24 1.01
C TYR A 114 8.33 8.33 1.74
N ARG A 115 8.99 9.07 2.62
CA ARG A 115 8.36 10.13 3.41
C ARG A 115 7.81 11.25 2.53
N ASN A 116 8.61 11.72 1.57
CA ASN A 116 8.20 12.80 0.67
C ASN A 116 7.02 12.38 -0.22
N THR A 117 6.98 11.13 -0.67
CA THR A 117 5.88 10.61 -1.47
C THR A 117 4.58 10.57 -0.68
N PHE A 118 4.59 10.00 0.52
CA PHE A 118 3.37 9.86 1.33
C PHE A 118 2.93 11.16 2.01
N ARG A 119 3.82 12.15 2.14
CA ARG A 119 3.45 13.52 2.50
C ARG A 119 2.54 14.18 1.45
N GLU A 120 2.62 13.73 0.20
CA GLU A 120 1.76 14.18 -0.90
C GLU A 120 0.49 13.33 -1.05
N ALA A 121 0.17 12.46 -0.10
CA ALA A 121 -1.10 11.74 -0.09
C ALA A 121 -2.26 12.74 0.03
N ALA A 122 -3.22 12.63 -0.89
CA ALA A 122 -4.43 13.42 -0.92
C ALA A 122 -5.62 12.63 -0.35
N SER A 123 -5.66 11.31 -0.55
CA SER A 123 -6.73 10.48 -0.03
C SER A 123 -6.39 9.01 0.11
N ILE A 124 -7.20 8.30 0.91
CA ILE A 124 -7.11 6.87 1.13
C ILE A 124 -8.49 6.24 0.89
N THR A 125 -8.54 5.18 0.08
CA THR A 125 -9.73 4.34 -0.10
C THR A 125 -9.42 2.90 0.27
N ARG A 126 -10.29 2.27 1.05
CA ARG A 126 -10.14 0.88 1.51
C ARG A 126 -10.99 -0.09 0.69
N GLY A 127 -10.44 -1.27 0.42
CA GLY A 127 -11.13 -2.27 -0.36
C GLY A 127 -10.41 -3.60 -0.39
N ALA A 128 -10.77 -4.42 -1.37
CA ALA A 128 -10.03 -5.60 -1.77
C ALA A 128 -9.52 -5.45 -3.20
N VAL A 129 -8.57 -6.28 -3.61
CA VAL A 129 -8.19 -6.40 -5.02
C VAL A 129 -9.27 -7.18 -5.78
N ASP A 130 -9.73 -6.69 -6.91
CA ASP A 130 -10.64 -7.42 -7.80
C ASP A 130 -9.87 -8.39 -8.73
N PRO A 131 -10.54 -9.25 -9.50
CA PRO A 131 -9.86 -10.17 -10.44
C PRO A 131 -9.05 -9.49 -11.55
N ASN A 132 -9.31 -8.20 -11.85
CA ASN A 132 -8.56 -7.41 -12.82
C ASN A 132 -7.37 -6.67 -12.18
N GLY A 133 -7.20 -6.78 -10.87
CA GLY A 133 -6.20 -6.06 -10.09
C GLY A 133 -6.68 -4.71 -9.55
N GLU A 134 -7.88 -4.25 -9.89
CA GLU A 134 -8.37 -2.93 -9.47
C GLU A 134 -8.93 -2.95 -8.04
N LEU A 135 -9.11 -1.75 -7.47
CA LEU A 135 -9.74 -1.63 -6.15
C LEU A 135 -11.23 -2.00 -6.24
N TYR A 136 -11.63 -3.00 -5.48
CA TYR A 136 -13.01 -3.30 -5.14
C TYR A 136 -13.38 -2.69 -3.78
N PRO A 137 -14.20 -1.63 -3.73
CA PRO A 137 -14.52 -0.94 -2.48
C PRO A 137 -15.24 -1.85 -1.47
N TRP A 138 -14.94 -1.65 -0.19
CA TRP A 138 -15.57 -2.40 0.90
C TRP A 138 -16.93 -1.84 1.34
N THR A 139 -17.28 -0.67 0.85
CA THR A 139 -18.50 0.08 1.20
C THR A 139 -19.35 0.24 -0.07
N ILE A 140 -20.66 0.51 0.06
CA ILE A 140 -21.54 0.67 -1.11
C ILE A 140 -21.45 2.08 -1.68
N ASP A 141 -21.41 3.05 -0.79
CA ASP A 141 -21.32 4.49 -1.01
C ASP A 141 -19.91 4.97 -1.38
N ASN A 142 -18.92 4.08 -1.33
CA ASN A 142 -17.51 4.34 -1.66
C ASN A 142 -16.94 5.65 -1.06
N PRO A 143 -17.15 5.93 0.23
CA PRO A 143 -16.56 7.09 0.90
C PRO A 143 -15.05 7.08 0.74
N VAL A 144 -14.47 8.26 0.60
CA VAL A 144 -13.03 8.47 0.52
C VAL A 144 -12.57 9.15 1.81
N PHE A 145 -11.46 8.69 2.38
CA PHE A 145 -10.83 9.40 3.49
C PHE A 145 -9.89 10.45 2.91
N GLU A 146 -10.30 11.71 2.98
CA GLU A 146 -9.47 12.84 2.55
C GLU A 146 -8.34 13.08 3.54
N VAL A 147 -7.13 13.23 3.02
CA VAL A 147 -5.93 13.54 3.79
C VAL A 147 -5.64 15.02 3.62
N ASP A 148 -6.17 15.83 4.53
CA ASP A 148 -5.78 17.23 4.66
C ASP A 148 -4.58 17.34 5.60
N LYS A 149 -3.42 17.66 5.01
CA LYS A 149 -2.16 17.85 5.74
C LYS A 149 -2.25 18.94 6.82
N ASP A 150 -3.08 19.97 6.61
CA ASP A 150 -3.18 21.09 7.55
C ASP A 150 -4.08 20.73 8.75
N SER A 151 -4.87 19.65 8.62
CA SER A 151 -5.75 19.12 9.66
C SER A 151 -5.06 18.15 10.63
N PHE A 152 -3.92 17.57 10.27
CA PHE A 152 -3.23 16.56 11.09
C PHE A 152 -1.88 17.04 11.61
N LYS A 153 -1.73 17.10 12.93
CA LYS A 153 -0.51 17.58 13.61
C LYS A 153 0.61 16.52 13.63
N ASP A 154 0.21 15.27 13.68
CA ASP A 154 1.08 14.11 13.78
C ASP A 154 0.38 12.83 13.28
N GLY A 155 1.14 11.75 13.13
CA GLY A 155 0.61 10.46 12.71
C GLY A 155 -0.47 9.88 13.63
N ALA A 156 -0.48 10.20 14.92
CA ALA A 156 -1.47 9.71 15.88
C ALA A 156 -2.85 10.37 15.64
N SER A 157 -2.86 11.67 15.32
CA SER A 157 -4.07 12.40 14.93
C SER A 157 -4.69 11.85 13.64
N LEU A 158 -3.89 11.55 12.62
CA LEU A 158 -4.35 10.90 11.40
C LEU A 158 -4.89 9.49 11.66
N THR A 159 -4.18 8.69 12.46
CA THR A 159 -4.63 7.34 12.83
C THR A 159 -5.96 7.37 13.56
N SER A 160 -6.16 8.34 14.45
CA SER A 160 -7.42 8.51 15.19
C SER A 160 -8.57 8.88 14.26
N ALA A 161 -8.35 9.82 13.33
CA ALA A 161 -9.32 10.20 12.32
C ALA A 161 -9.67 9.03 11.37
N TRP A 162 -8.67 8.23 10.98
CA TRP A 162 -8.90 7.02 10.21
C TRP A 162 -9.75 5.99 10.98
N GLN A 163 -9.49 5.78 12.27
CA GLN A 163 -10.31 4.90 13.11
C GLN A 163 -11.76 5.40 13.25
N GLU A 164 -11.98 6.71 13.30
CA GLU A 164 -13.33 7.28 13.28
C GLU A 164 -14.01 7.08 11.93
N TYR A 165 -13.33 7.41 10.84
CA TYR A 165 -13.81 7.16 9.47
C TYR A 165 -14.21 5.69 9.28
N THR A 166 -13.37 4.74 9.70
CA THR A 166 -13.68 3.31 9.54
C THR A 166 -14.85 2.83 10.38
N ARG A 167 -15.15 3.48 11.53
CA ARG A 167 -16.35 3.21 12.34
C ARG A 167 -17.62 3.75 11.70
N HIS A 168 -17.57 4.93 11.09
CA HIS A 168 -18.71 5.51 10.38
C HIS A 168 -18.98 4.84 9.03
N HIS A 169 -17.97 4.22 8.44
CA HIS A 169 -18.06 3.51 7.17
C HIS A 169 -17.66 2.03 7.33
N PRO A 170 -18.50 1.23 8.02
CA PRO A 170 -18.21 -0.19 8.26
C PRO A 170 -18.18 -0.97 6.93
N VAL A 171 -17.44 -2.08 6.89
CA VAL A 171 -17.43 -2.96 5.71
C VAL A 171 -18.85 -3.47 5.48
N ASP A 172 -19.35 -3.34 4.25
CA ASP A 172 -20.63 -3.93 3.87
C ASP A 172 -20.49 -5.48 3.83
N PRO A 173 -21.36 -6.23 4.52
CA PRO A 173 -21.25 -7.69 4.57
C PRO A 173 -21.27 -8.37 3.19
N SER A 174 -22.04 -7.85 2.23
CA SER A 174 -22.11 -8.40 0.88
C SER A 174 -20.82 -8.15 0.11
N ARG A 175 -20.24 -6.93 0.24
CA ARG A 175 -18.93 -6.60 -0.33
C ARG A 175 -17.84 -7.51 0.23
N ARG A 176 -17.85 -7.75 1.55
CA ARG A 176 -16.91 -8.68 2.20
C ARG A 176 -17.03 -10.10 1.64
N GLN A 177 -18.25 -10.60 1.50
CA GLN A 177 -18.48 -11.95 0.99
C GLN A 177 -18.01 -12.09 -0.46
N ILE A 178 -18.22 -11.07 -1.29
CA ILE A 178 -17.72 -11.03 -2.67
C ILE A 178 -16.19 -11.08 -2.70
N ALA A 179 -15.52 -10.27 -1.87
CA ALA A 179 -14.04 -10.28 -1.78
C ALA A 179 -13.50 -11.66 -1.34
N LEU A 180 -14.17 -12.33 -0.40
CA LEU A 180 -13.82 -13.71 -0.01
C LEU A 180 -14.02 -14.70 -1.16
N GLY A 181 -15.09 -14.53 -1.95
CA GLY A 181 -15.34 -15.30 -3.16
C GLY A 181 -14.23 -15.13 -4.21
N MET A 182 -13.74 -13.89 -4.41
CA MET A 182 -12.62 -13.59 -5.30
C MET A 182 -11.35 -14.33 -4.88
N ALA A 183 -10.99 -14.27 -3.59
CA ALA A 183 -9.83 -14.98 -3.04
C ALA A 183 -9.95 -16.50 -3.22
N THR A 184 -11.12 -17.06 -2.90
CA THR A 184 -11.39 -18.49 -3.03
C THR A 184 -11.27 -18.95 -4.48
N HIS A 185 -11.89 -18.22 -5.40
CA HIS A 185 -11.86 -18.53 -6.82
C HIS A 185 -10.44 -18.47 -7.40
N TYR A 186 -9.69 -17.43 -7.05
CA TYR A 186 -8.30 -17.29 -7.45
C TYR A 186 -7.44 -18.47 -6.97
N GLY A 187 -7.57 -18.86 -5.70
CA GLY A 187 -6.87 -20.02 -5.14
C GLY A 187 -7.21 -21.34 -5.84
N MET A 188 -8.47 -21.54 -6.23
CA MET A 188 -8.88 -22.74 -7.00
C MET A 188 -8.27 -22.78 -8.41
N MET A 189 -8.16 -21.63 -9.08
CA MET A 189 -7.59 -21.56 -10.44
C MET A 189 -6.08 -21.75 -10.45
N THR A 190 -5.37 -21.23 -9.45
CA THR A 190 -3.90 -21.31 -9.38
C THR A 190 -3.41 -22.59 -8.71
N GLY A 191 -4.15 -23.15 -7.75
CA GLY A 191 -3.82 -24.39 -7.05
C GLY A 191 -3.96 -25.67 -7.89
N ARG A 192 -4.77 -25.66 -8.96
CA ARG A 192 -4.96 -26.82 -9.86
C ARG A 192 -3.82 -27.08 -10.84
N ARG A 193 -2.78 -26.25 -10.88
CA ARG A 193 -1.61 -26.41 -11.78
C ARG A 193 -0.39 -27.10 -11.13
N GLY A 194 -0.51 -27.56 -9.88
CA GLY A 194 0.61 -28.14 -9.11
C GLY A 194 0.45 -29.61 -8.71
N GLY A 195 -0.30 -30.41 -9.47
CA GLY A 195 -0.49 -31.86 -9.23
C GLY A 195 -0.12 -32.69 -10.44
#